data_AF-C7BHX5-F1
#
_entry.id   AF-C7BHX5-F1
#
_cell.length_a   1.000
_cell.length_b   1.000
_cell.length_c   1.000
_cell.angle_alpha   90.00
_cell.angle_beta   90.00
_cell.angle_gamma   90.00
#
_symmetry.space_group_name_H-M   'P 1'
#
loop_
_entity.id
_entity.type
_entity.pdbx_description
1 polymer ?
#
loop_
_entity_poly.entity_id
_entity_poly.type
_entity_poly.pdbx_seq_one_letter_code
_entity_poly.pdbx_strand_id
1 'polypeptide(L)'
;MINTKKYLPVLLVICISSCADPNEPLSPPKDNQWITVEGVAPKYTKPYVSAVYTSKDCLKSQWHADISSYKVPTHHGLRLDVKADPQTGYFQARLPFNGGGRCKWKIDPAFVTVSYTDVSHLVKDAVLYDGGGGGTGLTAFINDAVRTSPSETAALNTIDFSPVIYPVLELKDFQ
;
A
#
# COMPACT_ATOMS: atom_id res chain seq x y z
N MET A 1 -59.35 26.66 -34.66
CA MET A 1 -59.07 25.40 -33.93
C MET A 1 -57.78 24.79 -34.47
N ILE A 2 -56.63 24.99 -33.81
CA ILE A 2 -55.43 24.17 -34.02
C ILE A 2 -54.80 23.97 -32.63
N ASN A 3 -54.76 22.72 -32.19
CA ASN A 3 -54.42 22.28 -30.83
C ASN A 3 -52.93 21.91 -30.78
N THR A 4 -52.09 22.80 -30.27
CA THR A 4 -50.65 22.56 -30.10
C THR A 4 -50.41 21.78 -28.81
N LYS A 5 -50.32 20.45 -28.92
CA LYS A 5 -49.81 19.60 -27.83
C LYS A 5 -48.32 19.93 -27.60
N LYS A 6 -48.02 20.52 -26.44
CA LYS A 6 -46.66 20.71 -25.93
C LYS A 6 -46.04 19.34 -25.66
N TYR A 7 -45.06 18.95 -26.46
CA TYR A 7 -44.19 17.81 -26.17
C TYR A 7 -43.01 18.31 -25.35
N LEU A 8 -42.94 17.85 -24.09
CA LEU A 8 -41.82 18.10 -23.18
C LEU A 8 -40.74 17.06 -23.50
N PRO A 9 -39.51 17.43 -23.88
CA PRO A 9 -38.46 16.46 -24.13
C PRO A 9 -37.97 15.93 -22.78
N VAL A 10 -38.32 14.69 -22.46
CA VAL A 10 -37.75 13.96 -21.31
C VAL A 10 -36.30 13.64 -21.67
N LEU A 11 -35.35 14.35 -21.04
CA LEU A 11 -33.93 14.02 -21.12
C LEU A 11 -33.73 12.68 -20.39
N LEU A 12 -33.65 11.59 -21.17
CA LEU A 12 -33.31 10.27 -20.67
C LEU A 12 -31.81 10.28 -20.33
N VAL A 13 -31.47 10.59 -19.08
CA VAL A 13 -30.10 10.42 -18.56
C VAL A 13 -29.84 8.92 -18.47
N ILE A 14 -29.19 8.37 -19.49
CA ILE A 14 -28.71 7.00 -19.48
C ILE A 14 -27.53 6.97 -18.49
N CYS A 15 -27.80 6.62 -17.23
CA CYS A 15 -26.75 6.26 -16.29
C CYS A 15 -26.10 4.97 -16.79
N ILE A 16 -25.11 5.08 -17.68
CA ILE A 16 -24.21 3.98 -17.99
C ILE A 16 -23.50 3.62 -16.69
N SER A 17 -23.96 2.54 -16.04
CA SER A 17 -23.24 1.90 -14.96
C SER A 17 -21.95 1.33 -15.55
N SER A 18 -20.93 2.16 -15.74
CA SER A 18 -19.62 1.65 -16.14
C SER A 18 -19.16 0.78 -14.98
N CYS A 19 -18.91 -0.49 -15.27
CA CYS A 19 -18.21 -1.38 -14.35
C CYS A 19 -16.96 -0.63 -13.87
N ALA A 20 -16.78 -0.54 -12.56
CA ALA A 20 -15.61 0.13 -12.01
C ALA A 20 -14.36 -0.66 -12.44
N ASP A 21 -13.39 0.04 -13.03
CA ASP A 21 -12.14 -0.56 -13.51
C ASP A 21 -11.34 -1.07 -12.30
N PRO A 22 -10.93 -2.35 -12.26
CA PRO A 22 -10.10 -2.85 -11.16
C PRO A 22 -8.74 -2.14 -11.04
N ASN A 23 -8.31 -1.37 -12.03
CA ASN A 23 -7.10 -0.53 -12.02
C ASN A 23 -7.38 0.94 -11.65
N GLU A 24 -8.59 1.28 -11.21
CA GLU A 24 -8.95 2.64 -10.79
C GLU A 24 -7.93 3.15 -9.73
N PRO A 25 -7.39 4.37 -9.88
CA PRO A 25 -6.46 4.92 -8.92
C PRO A 25 -7.12 5.17 -7.55
N LEU A 26 -6.29 5.32 -6.52
CA LEU A 26 -6.76 5.84 -5.24
C LEU A 26 -7.28 7.27 -5.43
N SER A 27 -8.43 7.57 -4.83
CA SER A 27 -8.99 8.92 -4.76
C SER A 27 -9.62 9.12 -3.38
N PRO A 28 -8.78 9.37 -2.35
CA PRO A 28 -9.23 9.54 -0.98
C PRO A 28 -10.22 10.71 -0.87
N PRO A 29 -11.28 10.59 -0.04
CA PRO A 29 -12.22 11.67 0.15
C PRO A 29 -11.59 12.86 0.90
N LYS A 30 -12.18 14.06 0.81
CA LYS A 30 -11.61 15.28 1.42
C LYS A 30 -11.54 15.21 2.95
N ASP A 31 -12.50 14.54 3.57
CA ASP A 31 -12.62 14.28 5.01
C ASP A 31 -11.89 12.99 5.45
N ASN A 32 -10.96 12.48 4.63
CA ASN A 32 -10.23 11.25 4.93
C ASN A 32 -9.33 11.38 6.18
N GLN A 33 -9.30 10.31 6.97
CA GLN A 33 -8.31 10.13 8.03
C GLN A 33 -6.96 9.67 7.44
N TRP A 34 -5.86 10.06 8.08
CA TRP A 34 -4.53 9.76 7.60
C TRP A 34 -3.76 8.96 8.64
N ILE A 35 -3.08 7.92 8.18
CA ILE A 35 -2.06 7.23 8.97
C ILE A 35 -0.76 7.97 8.72
N THR A 36 -0.22 8.56 9.77
CA THR A 36 1.11 9.18 9.75
C THR A 36 2.14 8.10 10.07
N VAL A 37 3.11 7.94 9.19
CA VAL A 37 4.28 7.12 9.43
C VAL A 37 5.45 8.06 9.59
N GLU A 38 6.12 7.99 10.72
CA GLU A 38 7.33 8.75 10.97
C GLU A 38 8.37 7.88 11.65
N GLY A 39 9.62 8.29 11.52
CA GLY A 39 10.72 7.57 12.12
C GLY A 39 12.06 8.19 11.77
N VAL A 40 13.12 7.54 12.25
CA VAL A 40 14.49 7.93 11.97
C VAL A 40 15.18 6.78 11.25
N ALA A 41 15.60 7.01 10.00
CA ALA A 41 16.43 6.10 9.24
C ALA A 41 17.90 6.29 9.64
N PRO A 42 18.59 5.26 10.16
CA PRO A 42 20.01 5.35 10.47
C PRO A 42 20.87 5.69 9.24
N LYS A 43 22.10 6.15 9.48
CA LYS A 43 23.08 6.35 8.39
C LYS A 43 23.25 5.08 7.57
N TYR A 44 23.53 5.26 6.28
CA TYR A 44 23.70 4.17 5.30
C TYR A 44 22.43 3.33 5.10
N THR A 45 21.27 3.85 5.46
CA THR A 45 19.98 3.19 5.23
C THR A 45 19.01 4.12 4.49
N LYS A 46 17.96 3.52 3.91
CA LYS A 46 16.86 4.23 3.25
C LYS A 46 15.52 3.68 3.75
N PRO A 47 14.57 4.56 4.14
CA PRO A 47 13.23 4.14 4.50
C PRO A 47 12.35 3.93 3.27
N TYR A 48 11.39 3.02 3.38
CA TYR A 48 10.34 2.77 2.40
C TYR A 48 9.00 2.64 3.13
N VAL A 49 7.98 3.30 2.58
CA VAL A 49 6.62 3.20 3.08
C VAL A 49 5.71 2.77 1.94
N SER A 50 4.93 1.73 2.17
CA SER A 50 3.96 1.23 1.19
C SER A 50 2.72 0.69 1.87
N ALA A 51 1.66 0.50 1.10
CA ALA A 51 0.43 -0.10 1.58
C ALA A 51 -0.26 -0.86 0.45
N VAL A 52 -1.08 -1.83 0.82
CA VAL A 52 -2.01 -2.49 -0.09
C VAL A 52 -3.42 -2.07 0.31
N TYR A 53 -4.22 -1.75 -0.71
CA TYR A 53 -5.64 -1.45 -0.57
C TYR A 53 -6.44 -2.55 -1.23
N THR A 54 -7.51 -2.98 -0.58
CA THR A 54 -8.40 -4.03 -1.07
C THR A 54 -9.77 -3.42 -1.37
N SER A 55 -10.34 -3.79 -2.51
CA SER A 55 -11.71 -3.41 -2.89
C SER A 55 -12.60 -4.64 -2.91
N LYS A 56 -13.76 -4.53 -2.24
CA LYS A 56 -14.85 -5.52 -2.35
C LYS A 56 -15.93 -5.10 -3.37
N ASP A 57 -15.83 -3.89 -3.91
CA ASP A 57 -16.75 -3.34 -4.92
C ASP A 57 -16.22 -3.58 -6.33
N CYS A 58 -14.92 -3.34 -6.55
CA CYS A 58 -14.22 -3.74 -7.76
C CYS A 58 -13.77 -5.18 -7.61
N LEU A 59 -14.37 -6.06 -8.41
CA LEU A 59 -14.10 -7.48 -8.38
C LEU A 59 -13.47 -7.92 -9.70
N LYS A 60 -12.50 -8.83 -9.62
CA LYS A 60 -11.92 -9.48 -10.78
C LYS A 60 -12.54 -10.86 -10.95
N SER A 61 -12.96 -11.18 -12.19
CA SER A 61 -13.40 -12.53 -12.53
C SER A 61 -12.20 -13.47 -12.61
N GLN A 62 -12.32 -14.63 -11.99
CA GLN A 62 -11.42 -15.76 -12.10
C GLN A 62 -12.20 -17.00 -12.50
N TRP A 63 -11.49 -18.03 -12.93
CA TRP A 63 -12.08 -19.28 -13.40
C TRP A 63 -11.66 -20.41 -12.47
N HIS A 64 -12.63 -21.22 -12.07
CA HIS A 64 -12.37 -22.51 -11.44
C HIS A 64 -11.81 -23.50 -12.48
N ALA A 65 -11.23 -24.61 -12.02
CA ALA A 65 -10.72 -25.66 -12.89
C ALA A 65 -11.83 -26.33 -13.75
N ASP A 66 -13.09 -26.25 -13.30
CA ASP A 66 -14.28 -26.70 -14.02
C ASP A 66 -14.82 -25.64 -15.01
N ILE A 67 -14.10 -24.55 -15.24
CA ILE A 67 -14.44 -23.46 -16.16
C ILE A 67 -15.66 -22.64 -15.68
N SER A 68 -16.14 -22.83 -14.45
CA SER A 68 -17.09 -21.90 -13.84
C SER A 68 -16.38 -20.60 -13.42
N SER A 69 -17.05 -19.46 -13.58
CA SER A 69 -16.49 -18.16 -13.19
C SER A 69 -16.87 -17.78 -11.77
N TYR A 70 -15.93 -17.20 -11.02
CA TYR A 70 -16.17 -16.61 -9.72
C TYR A 70 -15.50 -15.23 -9.61
N LYS A 71 -15.93 -14.42 -8.64
CA LYS A 71 -15.43 -13.05 -8.45
C LYS A 71 -14.63 -12.96 -7.17
N VAL A 72 -13.45 -12.33 -7.25
CA VAL A 72 -12.62 -12.05 -6.08
C VAL A 72 -12.39 -10.55 -5.90
N PRO A 73 -12.13 -10.08 -4.67
CA PRO A 73 -11.64 -8.73 -4.41
C PRO A 73 -10.42 -8.38 -5.25
N THR A 74 -10.28 -7.09 -5.59
CA THR A 74 -9.07 -6.57 -6.25
C THR A 74 -8.18 -5.85 -5.24
N HIS A 75 -6.90 -5.70 -5.59
CA HIS A 75 -5.89 -5.08 -4.75
C HIS A 75 -5.15 -3.98 -5.51
N HIS A 76 -4.80 -2.90 -4.80
CA HIS A 76 -4.03 -1.78 -5.31
C HIS A 76 -2.84 -1.51 -4.38
N GLY A 77 -1.61 -1.60 -4.90
CA GLY A 77 -0.40 -1.32 -4.14
C GLY A 77 0.02 0.13 -4.28
N LEU A 78 0.20 0.82 -3.15
CA LEU A 78 0.76 2.16 -3.07
C LEU A 78 2.20 2.08 -2.54
N ARG A 79 3.17 2.60 -3.29
CA ARG A 79 4.55 2.79 -2.83
C ARG A 79 4.88 4.28 -2.84
N LEU A 80 5.33 4.81 -1.71
CA LEU A 80 5.69 6.21 -1.57
C LEU A 80 7.19 6.40 -1.77
N ASP A 81 7.59 7.46 -2.48
CA ASP A 81 8.98 7.93 -2.50
C ASP A 81 9.27 8.72 -1.22
N VAL A 82 9.78 8.03 -0.20
CA VAL A 82 10.08 8.62 1.10
C VAL A 82 11.54 9.06 1.14
N LYS A 83 11.75 10.31 1.57
CA LYS A 83 13.08 10.89 1.74
C LYS A 83 13.32 11.17 3.21
N ALA A 84 14.42 10.64 3.72
CA ALA A 84 14.92 10.98 5.05
C ALA A 84 15.76 12.25 4.98
N ASP A 85 15.69 13.06 6.03
CA ASP A 85 16.61 14.16 6.23
C ASP A 85 18.05 13.63 6.34
N PRO A 86 19.01 14.18 5.58
CA PRO A 86 20.36 13.61 5.50
C PRO A 86 21.19 13.81 6.78
N GLN A 87 20.81 14.74 7.67
CA GLN A 87 21.55 15.01 8.91
C GLN A 87 20.99 14.21 10.08
N THR A 88 19.66 14.19 10.20
CA THR A 88 18.93 13.61 11.33
C THR A 88 18.38 12.22 11.05
N GLY A 89 18.24 11.84 9.77
CA GLY A 89 17.58 10.61 9.35
C GLY A 89 16.05 10.65 9.47
N TYR A 90 15.46 11.74 9.96
CA TYR A 90 14.03 11.85 10.15
C TYR A 90 13.28 11.76 8.83
N PHE A 91 12.20 10.98 8.79
CA PHE A 91 11.29 10.93 7.64
C PHE A 91 9.84 10.91 8.12
N GLN A 92 8.95 11.41 7.27
CA GLN A 92 7.52 11.35 7.47
C GLN A 92 6.81 11.04 6.16
N ALA A 93 5.80 10.17 6.23
CA ALA A 93 4.92 9.82 5.13
C ALA A 93 3.48 9.72 5.63
N ARG A 94 2.52 9.91 4.72
CA ARG A 94 1.08 9.82 5.04
C ARG A 94 0.40 8.85 4.10
N LEU A 95 -0.31 7.88 4.69
CA LEU A 95 -1.14 6.92 3.97
C LEU A 95 -2.61 7.26 4.20
N PRO A 96 -3.45 7.32 3.16
CA PRO A 96 -4.87 7.53 3.36
C PRO A 96 -5.50 6.31 4.03
N PHE A 97 -6.21 6.51 5.15
CA PHE A 97 -6.92 5.40 5.80
C PHE A 97 -8.02 4.83 4.88
N ASN A 98 -8.74 5.71 4.19
CA ASN A 98 -9.66 5.37 3.13
C ASN A 98 -9.07 5.80 1.77
N GLY A 99 -8.73 4.81 0.93
CA GLY A 99 -8.22 5.03 -0.41
C GLY A 99 -9.27 5.56 -1.40
N GLY A 100 -10.56 5.42 -1.07
CA GLY A 100 -11.68 6.04 -1.78
C GLY A 100 -11.79 5.61 -3.25
N GLY A 101 -12.15 6.56 -4.11
CA GLY A 101 -12.39 6.32 -5.53
C GLY A 101 -13.63 5.45 -5.82
N ARG A 102 -13.81 5.10 -7.10
CA ARG A 102 -14.96 4.30 -7.55
C ARG A 102 -14.97 2.88 -6.97
N CYS A 103 -13.78 2.34 -6.69
CA CYS A 103 -13.60 1.04 -6.07
C CYS A 103 -13.71 1.07 -4.53
N LYS A 104 -13.94 2.23 -3.89
CA LYS A 104 -14.01 2.34 -2.43
C LYS A 104 -12.84 1.63 -1.73
N TRP A 105 -11.63 1.90 -2.20
CA TRP A 105 -10.40 1.27 -1.74
C TRP A 105 -10.25 1.40 -0.22
N LYS A 106 -10.06 0.29 0.48
CA LYS A 106 -9.79 0.27 1.92
C LYS A 106 -8.37 -0.21 2.16
N ILE A 107 -7.63 0.48 3.03
CA ILE A 107 -6.30 0.02 3.40
C ILE A 107 -6.39 -1.35 4.08
N ASP A 108 -5.46 -2.24 3.77
CA ASP A 108 -5.40 -3.62 4.24
C ASP A 108 -4.09 -3.78 5.05
N PRO A 109 -2.93 -4.22 4.52
CA PRO A 109 -1.66 -4.02 5.21
C PRO A 109 -0.94 -2.73 4.81
N ALA A 110 -0.26 -2.11 5.78
CA ALA A 110 0.75 -1.09 5.57
C ALA A 110 2.14 -1.63 5.96
N PHE A 111 3.18 -1.19 5.24
CA PHE A 111 4.55 -1.64 5.40
C PHE A 111 5.47 -0.44 5.60
N VAL A 112 6.32 -0.53 6.62
CA VAL A 112 7.39 0.43 6.89
C VAL A 112 8.68 -0.35 6.97
N THR A 113 9.57 -0.18 6.00
CA THR A 113 10.84 -0.91 5.97
C THR A 113 12.02 0.05 5.89
N VAL A 114 13.14 -0.38 6.44
CA VAL A 114 14.42 0.31 6.33
C VAL A 114 15.43 -0.69 5.77
N SER A 115 16.10 -0.30 4.69
CA SER A 115 17.12 -1.12 4.04
C SER A 115 18.46 -0.43 4.07
N TYR A 116 19.53 -1.20 4.25
CA TYR A 116 20.87 -0.68 4.03
C TYR A 116 21.07 -0.33 2.56
N THR A 117 21.75 0.79 2.31
CA THR A 117 22.19 1.23 0.98
C THR A 117 23.68 1.05 0.79
N ASP A 118 24.43 0.94 1.88
CA ASP A 118 25.88 0.75 1.89
C ASP A 118 26.31 -0.04 3.14
N VAL A 119 27.09 -1.10 2.94
CA VAL A 119 27.61 -1.99 4.00
C VAL A 119 29.14 -2.03 4.05
N SER A 120 29.81 -1.24 3.21
CA SER A 120 31.27 -1.19 3.13
C SER A 120 31.92 -0.75 4.45
N HIS A 121 31.19 -0.01 5.28
CA HIS A 121 31.61 0.42 6.61
C HIS A 121 31.51 -0.68 7.68
N LEU A 122 30.81 -1.79 7.40
CA LEU A 122 30.65 -2.91 8.33
C LEU A 122 31.72 -3.98 8.10
N VAL A 123 31.86 -4.42 6.84
CA VAL A 123 32.77 -5.49 6.44
C VAL A 123 33.35 -5.16 5.07
N LYS A 124 34.67 -5.34 4.92
CA LYS A 124 35.36 -5.14 3.64
C LYS A 124 34.87 -6.16 2.61
N ASP A 125 34.66 -5.72 1.37
CA ASP A 125 34.26 -6.55 0.22
C ASP A 125 32.90 -7.27 0.38
N ALA A 126 32.10 -6.88 1.38
CA ALA A 126 30.74 -7.36 1.56
C ALA A 126 29.78 -6.69 0.57
N VAL A 127 28.80 -7.46 0.12
CA VAL A 127 27.65 -6.97 -0.63
C VAL A 127 26.37 -7.21 0.15
N LEU A 128 25.37 -6.37 -0.14
CA LEU A 128 24.02 -6.58 0.35
C LEU A 128 23.47 -7.86 -0.27
N TYR A 129 22.91 -8.73 0.59
CA TYR A 129 22.15 -9.88 0.14
C TYR A 129 20.99 -9.44 -0.76
N ASP A 130 20.88 -10.00 -1.95
CA ASP A 130 19.82 -9.65 -2.93
C ASP A 130 18.49 -10.38 -2.67
N GLY A 131 18.53 -11.46 -1.88
CA GLY A 131 17.39 -12.34 -1.71
C GLY A 131 16.31 -11.73 -0.80
N GLY A 132 15.09 -11.66 -1.32
CA GLY A 132 13.88 -11.57 -0.51
C GLY A 132 13.67 -10.24 0.22
N GLY A 133 13.86 -9.11 -0.48
CA GLY A 133 13.45 -7.79 0.03
C GLY A 133 14.35 -7.30 1.16
N GLY A 134 15.50 -6.70 0.79
CA GLY A 134 16.61 -6.34 1.67
C GLY A 134 16.35 -5.24 2.71
N GLY A 135 15.17 -5.18 3.33
CA GLY A 135 14.84 -4.27 4.42
C GLY A 135 14.19 -4.97 5.59
N THR A 136 14.50 -4.50 6.80
CA THR A 136 13.80 -4.90 8.02
C THR A 136 12.74 -3.86 8.34
N GLY A 137 11.59 -4.29 8.85
CA GLY A 137 10.49 -3.37 9.03
C GLY A 137 9.30 -3.94 9.77
N LEU A 138 8.24 -3.15 9.78
CA LEU A 138 6.96 -3.46 10.36
C LEU A 138 5.92 -3.67 9.27
N THR A 139 5.07 -4.67 9.47
CA THR A 139 3.81 -4.82 8.75
C THR A 139 2.69 -4.56 9.73
N ALA A 140 1.84 -3.57 9.44
CA ALA A 140 0.64 -3.26 10.20
C ALA A 140 -0.58 -3.76 9.43
N PHE A 141 -1.30 -4.72 10.02
CA PHE A 141 -2.55 -5.26 9.50
C PHE A 141 -3.71 -4.38 9.98
N ILE A 142 -4.44 -3.76 9.05
CA ILE A 142 -5.47 -2.76 9.33
C ILE A 142 -6.82 -3.27 8.80
N ASN A 143 -7.94 -2.87 9.41
CA ASN A 143 -9.31 -3.21 8.96
C ASN A 143 -9.61 -4.72 8.89
N ASP A 144 -9.17 -5.49 9.89
CA ASP A 144 -9.33 -6.95 9.94
C ASP A 144 -8.68 -7.68 8.75
N ALA A 145 -7.60 -7.08 8.22
CA ALA A 145 -6.70 -7.73 7.29
C ALA A 145 -6.38 -9.16 7.73
N VAL A 146 -6.29 -10.08 6.77
CA VAL A 146 -6.00 -11.48 7.07
C VAL A 146 -4.62 -11.57 7.71
N ARG A 147 -4.62 -12.00 8.97
CA ARG A 147 -3.40 -12.22 9.76
C ARG A 147 -2.59 -13.33 9.13
N THR A 148 -1.31 -13.06 8.88
CA THR A 148 -0.41 -14.05 8.28
C THR A 148 0.56 -14.64 9.30
N SER A 149 0.62 -14.09 10.52
CA SER A 149 1.48 -14.59 11.60
C SER A 149 0.75 -14.72 12.94
N PRO A 150 1.01 -15.78 13.73
CA PRO A 150 0.45 -15.93 15.08
C PRO A 150 1.07 -14.97 16.12
N SER A 151 2.18 -14.28 15.82
CA SER A 151 2.92 -13.42 16.76
C SER A 151 2.55 -11.92 16.70
N GLU A 152 1.40 -11.58 16.10
CA GLU A 152 0.98 -10.19 15.93
C GLU A 152 0.59 -9.53 17.27
N THR A 153 1.12 -8.34 17.52
CA THR A 153 0.76 -7.53 18.70
C THR A 153 -0.39 -6.60 18.34
N ALA A 154 -1.50 -6.69 19.09
CA ALA A 154 -2.61 -5.76 18.93
C ALA A 154 -2.22 -4.38 19.50
N ALA A 155 -2.44 -3.33 18.70
CA ALA A 155 -2.22 -1.96 19.09
C ALA A 155 -3.45 -1.10 18.74
N LEU A 156 -3.68 -0.05 19.51
CA LEU A 156 -4.77 0.90 19.27
C LEU A 156 -4.18 2.24 18.84
N ASN A 157 -4.48 2.66 17.61
CA ASN A 157 -4.13 3.95 16.99
C ASN A 157 -2.63 4.21 16.75
N THR A 158 -1.79 4.02 17.77
CA THR A 158 -0.37 4.33 17.73
C THR A 158 0.45 3.06 17.92
N ILE A 159 1.41 2.86 17.03
CA ILE A 159 2.43 1.83 17.13
C ILE A 159 3.75 2.57 17.24
N ASP A 160 4.42 2.41 18.37
CA ASP A 160 5.77 2.92 18.58
C ASP A 160 6.72 1.74 18.70
N PHE A 161 7.81 1.78 17.93
CA PHE A 161 8.73 0.66 17.81
C PHE A 161 10.13 1.17 17.48
N SER A 162 11.11 0.69 18.25
CA SER A 162 12.52 1.09 18.11
C SER A 162 13.39 -0.18 18.05
N PRO A 163 13.40 -0.90 16.93
CA PRO A 163 14.17 -2.12 16.79
C PRO A 163 15.65 -1.83 16.56
N VAL A 164 16.49 -2.78 16.96
CA VAL A 164 17.87 -2.86 16.46
C VAL A 164 17.86 -3.74 15.21
N ILE A 165 18.43 -3.23 14.12
CA ILE A 165 18.43 -3.89 12.82
C ILE A 165 19.86 -4.29 12.46
N TYR A 166 20.05 -5.53 12.00
CA TYR A 166 21.32 -6.05 11.49
C TYR A 166 21.16 -6.47 10.03
N PRO A 167 22.07 -6.05 9.12
CA PRO A 167 22.02 -6.50 7.74
C PRO A 167 22.48 -7.95 7.62
N VAL A 168 21.87 -8.67 6.67
CA VAL A 168 22.40 -9.93 6.18
C VAL A 168 23.38 -9.60 5.05
N LEU A 169 24.62 -10.06 5.20
CA LEU A 169 25.72 -9.75 4.29
C LEU A 169 26.12 -11.02 3.54
N GLU A 170 26.41 -10.86 2.24
CA GLU A 170 27.16 -11.87 1.48
C GLU A 170 28.60 -11.40 1.33
N LEU A 171 29.53 -12.32 1.62
CA LEU A 171 30.94 -12.09 1.31
C LEU A 171 31.16 -12.46 -0.15
N LYS A 172 31.82 -11.58 -0.89
CA LYS A 172 32.38 -12.00 -2.18
C LYS A 172 33.51 -12.98 -1.91
N ASP A 173 33.43 -14.16 -2.50
CA ASP A 173 34.54 -15.09 -2.49
C ASP A 173 35.78 -14.40 -3.06
N PHE A 174 36.91 -14.50 -2.35
CA PHE A 174 38.19 -14.00 -2.83
C PHE A 174 38.61 -14.86 -4.03
N GLN A 175 38.45 -14.33 -5.25
CA GLN A 175 39.14 -14.83 -6.45
C GLN A 175 40.53 -14.22 -6.59
#